data_AF-A0A1L5FEF2-F1
#
_entry.id   AF-A0A1L5FEF2-F1
#
_cell.length_a   1.000
_cell.length_b   1.000
_cell.length_c   1.000
_cell.angle_alpha   90.00
_cell.angle_beta   90.00
_cell.angle_gamma   90.00
#
_symmetry.space_group_name_H-M   'P 1'
#
loop_
_entity.id
_entity.type
_entity.pdbx_description
1 polymer ?
#
loop_
_entity_poly.entity_id
_entity_poly.type
_entity_poly.pdbx_seq_one_letter_code
_entity_poly.pdbx_strand_id
1 'polypeptide(L)' 'MKCPVCGEEVDYFDICDNCGWQNSGSKEKESDLRGPNKMTLEEARIAYKNDKKVN' A
#
# COMPACT_ATOMS: atom_id res chain seq x y z
N MET A 1 2.88 -2.38 11.94
CA MET A 1 4.06 -2.06 11.09
C MET A 1 3.72 -0.85 10.24
N LYS A 2 4.72 -0.14 9.71
CA LYS A 2 4.45 1.07 8.93
C LYS A 2 3.95 0.72 7.53
N CYS A 3 2.80 1.27 7.16
CA CYS A 3 2.25 1.16 5.82
C CYS A 3 3.27 1.76 4.83
N PRO A 4 3.68 1.01 3.80
CA PRO A 4 4.71 1.48 2.87
C PRO A 4 4.22 2.61 1.96
N VAL A 5 2.92 2.94 1.98
CA VAL A 5 2.32 4.01 1.17
C VAL A 5 2.20 5.31 1.97
N CYS A 6 1.53 5.27 3.12
CA CYS A 6 1.19 6.47 3.89
C CYS A 6 1.93 6.62 5.22
N GLY A 7 2.63 5.59 5.69
CA GLY A 7 3.35 5.61 6.97
C GLY A 7 2.48 5.41 8.22
N GLU A 8 1.18 5.18 8.09
CA GLU A 8 0.33 4.80 9.23
C GLU A 8 0.63 3.38 9.76
N GLU A 9 0.21 3.10 10.99
CA GLU A 9 0.25 1.72 11.49
C GLU A 9 -0.75 0.85 10.72
N VAL A 10 -0.29 -0.35 10.34
CA VAL A 10 -1.09 -1.41 9.72
C VAL A 10 -0.53 -2.76 10.13
N ASP A 11 -1.41 -3.74 10.32
CA ASP A 11 -0.99 -5.10 10.61
C ASP A 11 -0.39 -5.80 9.37
N TYR A 12 0.31 -6.91 9.61
CA TYR A 12 0.84 -7.73 8.54
C TYR A 12 -0.30 -8.41 7.78
N PHE A 13 -0.25 -8.38 6.44
CA PHE A 13 -1.28 -9.00 5.59
C PHE A 13 -2.66 -8.33 5.67
N ASP A 14 -2.74 -7.14 6.26
CA ASP A 14 -3.98 -6.36 6.42
C ASP A 14 -4.07 -5.15 5.48
N ILE A 15 -5.26 -4.59 5.32
CA ILE A 15 -5.54 -3.38 4.55
C ILE A 15 -5.38 -2.16 5.45
N CYS A 16 -4.57 -1.20 5.02
CA CYS A 16 -4.40 0.04 5.77
C CYS A 16 -5.68 0.88 5.71
N ASP A 17 -6.31 1.16 6.84
CA ASP A 17 -7.55 1.96 6.92
C ASP A 17 -7.40 3.39 6.39
N ASN A 18 -6.19 3.95 6.44
CA ASN A 18 -5.93 5.33 6.00
C ASN A 18 -5.83 5.47 4.48
N CYS A 19 -5.16 4.53 3.80
CA CYS A 19 -4.91 4.66 2.36
C CYS A 19 -5.50 3.53 1.51
N GLY A 20 -5.94 2.43 2.10
CA GLY A 20 -6.52 1.27 1.41
C GLY A 20 -5.51 0.29 0.80
N TRP A 21 -4.20 0.51 0.98
CA TRP A 21 -3.16 -0.43 0.54
C TRP A 21 -3.18 -1.71 1.38
N GLN A 22 -3.21 -2.88 0.75
CA GLN A 22 -2.97 -4.14 1.46
C GLN A 22 -1.46 -4.35 1.62
N ASN A 23 -1.04 -4.45 2.87
CA ASN A 23 0.34 -4.70 3.25
C ASN A 23 0.70 -6.19 3.08
N SER A 24 1.74 -6.51 2.32
CA SER A 24 2.23 -7.88 2.11
C SER A 24 3.37 -8.30 3.06
N GLY A 25 3.65 -7.51 4.10
CA GLY A 25 4.74 -7.74 5.05
C GLY A 25 6.12 -7.36 4.52
N SER A 26 7.18 -7.98 5.06
CA SER A 26 8.58 -7.57 4.82
C SER A 26 9.11 -7.84 3.40
N LYS A 27 8.35 -8.49 2.52
CA LYS A 27 8.76 -8.85 1.16
C LYS A 27 8.19 -7.94 0.07
N GLU A 28 7.58 -6.81 0.43
CA GLU A 28 7.07 -5.80 -0.52
C GLU A 28 8.17 -5.33 -1.50
N LYS A 29 7.82 -5.16 -2.78
CA LYS A 29 8.69 -4.57 -3.81
C LYS A 29 7.92 -3.51 -4.58
N GLU A 30 8.62 -2.50 -5.07
CA GLU A 30 8.00 -1.35 -5.77
C GLU A 30 7.12 -1.79 -6.95
N SER A 31 7.59 -2.77 -7.74
CA SER A 31 6.91 -3.25 -8.95
C SER A 31 5.86 -4.34 -8.70
N ASP A 32 5.64 -4.75 -7.45
CA ASP A 32 4.80 -5.90 -7.16
C ASP A 32 3.32 -5.51 -7.13
N LEU A 33 2.52 -6.25 -7.90
CA LEU A 33 1.08 -6.38 -7.71
C LEU A 33 0.83 -7.63 -6.86
N ARG A 34 0.38 -7.44 -5.62
CA ARG A 34 0.14 -8.54 -4.68
C ARG A 34 -1.25 -8.44 -4.06
N GLY A 35 -1.85 -9.61 -3.85
CA GLY A 35 -3.16 -9.70 -3.20
C GLY A 35 -4.25 -8.94 -3.98
N PRO A 36 -5.10 -8.15 -3.30
CA PRO A 36 -6.19 -7.37 -3.88
C PRO A 36 -5.75 -6.01 -4.43
N ASN A 37 -4.47 -5.64 -4.33
CA ASN A 37 -3.99 -4.35 -4.81
C ASN A 37 -4.16 -4.27 -6.34
N LYS A 38 -4.68 -3.12 -6.83
CA LYS A 38 -4.93 -2.88 -8.28
C LYS A 38 -3.82 -2.11 -8.99
N MET A 39 -2.79 -1.71 -8.24
CA MET A 39 -1.63 -0.99 -8.73
C MET A 39 -0.39 -1.47 -7.97
N THR A 40 0.78 -1.17 -8.53
CA THR A 40 2.07 -1.44 -7.89
C THR A 40 2.28 -0.54 -6.66
N LEU A 41 3.22 -0.90 -5.79
CA LEU A 41 3.52 -0.09 -4.59
C LEU A 41 4.02 1.32 -4.98
N GLU A 42 4.77 1.44 -6.07
CA GLU A 42 5.22 2.73 -6.59
C GLU A 42 4.02 3.60 -7.04
N GLU A 43 3.11 3.02 -7.82
CA GLU A 43 1.89 3.70 -8.26
C GLU A 43 1.00 4.09 -7.08
N ALA A 44 0.90 3.24 -6.05
CA ALA A 44 0.15 3.52 -4.83
C ALA A 44 0.70 4.73 -4.07
N ARG A 45 2.03 4.85 -3.94
CA ARG A 45 2.66 6.03 -3.35
C ARG A 45 2.41 7.30 -4.17
N ILE A 46 2.47 7.20 -5.49
CA ILE A 46 2.17 8.33 -6.39
C ILE A 46 0.69 8.72 -6.27
N ALA A 47 -0.23 7.75 -6.24
CA ALA A 47 -1.65 8.01 -6.07
C ALA A 47 -1.93 8.71 -4.74
N TYR A 48 -1.39 8.19 -3.63
CA TYR A 48 -1.56 8.78 -2.30
C TYR A 48 -1.03 10.22 -2.23
N LYS A 49 0.17 10.49 -2.79
CA LYS A 49 0.75 11.85 -2.85
C LYS A 49 -0.08 12.84 -3.67
N ASN A 50 -0.89 12.36 -4.60
CA ASN A 50 -1.75 13.17 -5.45
C ASN A 50 -3.22 13.17 -4.98
N ASP A 51 -3.48 12.74 -3.74
CA ASP A 51 -4.83 12.59 -3.18
C ASP A 51 -5.78 11.74 -4.04
N LYS A 52 -5.20 10.78 -4.79
CA LYS A 52 -5.93 9.81 -5.61
C LYS A 52 -6.15 8.52 -4.83
N LYS A 53 -7.19 7.79 -5.23
CA LYS A 53 -7.54 6.48 -4.68
C LYS A 53 -6.44 5.45 -4.98
N VAL A 54 -5.97 4.75 -3.94
CA VAL A 54 -4.88 3.76 -4.00
C VAL A 54 -5.37 2.33 -4.31
N ASN A 55 -6.63 1.99 -4.00
CA ASN A 55 -7.17 0.64 -4.20
C ASN A 55 -8.62 0.64 -4.69
#